data_AF-A0A941XAD8-F1
#
_entry.id   AF-A0A941XAD8-F1
#
_cell.length_a   1.000
_cell.length_b   1.000
_cell.length_c   1.000
_cell.angle_alpha   90.00
_cell.angle_beta   90.00
_cell.angle_gamma   90.00
#
_symmetry.space_group_name_H-M   'P 1'
#
loop_
_entity.id
_entity.type
_entity.pdbx_description
1 polymer ?
#
loop_
_entity_poly.entity_id
_entity_poly.type
_entity_poly.pdbx_seq_one_letter_code
_entity_poly.pdbx_strand_id
1 'polypeptide(L)'
;MAGKKANKKQVHPHLSGVQKAVVSFANMFEKNRRINREAQRVIKRKTPQKVRTLLYGKRGRRIEERFFCVVCGSSYGEGWRYKLEEDTYLYLCSRCKEVVRPQLTVKAIYSSNFEVQRKKH
;
A
#
# COMPACT_ATOMS: atom_id res chain seq x y z
N MET A 1 -7.84 -68.73 3.09
CA MET A 1 -6.97 -67.94 2.18
C MET A 1 -7.38 -66.48 2.26
N ALA A 2 -6.62 -65.63 2.97
CA ALA A 2 -6.95 -64.22 3.17
C ALA A 2 -6.16 -63.35 2.19
N GLY A 3 -6.84 -62.78 1.20
CA GLY A 3 -6.26 -61.89 0.19
C GLY A 3 -5.76 -60.58 0.80
N LYS A 4 -4.47 -60.29 0.63
CA LYS A 4 -3.84 -59.02 1.00
C LYS A 4 -4.42 -57.89 0.13
N LYS A 5 -5.15 -56.95 0.75
CA LYS A 5 -5.54 -55.68 0.10
C LYS A 5 -4.28 -54.83 -0.09
N ALA A 6 -3.85 -54.66 -1.35
CA ALA A 6 -2.75 -53.79 -1.72
C ALA A 6 -3.09 -52.33 -1.40
N ASN A 7 -2.31 -51.73 -0.50
CA ASN A 7 -2.36 -50.31 -0.19
C ASN A 7 -1.82 -49.53 -1.41
N LYS A 8 -2.71 -48.92 -2.20
CA LYS A 8 -2.35 -47.97 -3.27
C LYS A 8 -1.70 -46.75 -2.61
N LYS A 9 -0.38 -46.80 -2.41
CA LYS A 9 0.42 -45.60 -2.16
C LYS A 9 0.13 -44.60 -3.27
N GLN A 10 -0.41 -43.44 -2.92
CA GLN A 10 -0.57 -42.32 -3.84
C GLN A 10 0.82 -41.95 -4.35
N VAL A 11 1.09 -42.26 -5.61
CA VAL A 11 2.32 -41.86 -6.29
C VAL A 11 2.17 -40.37 -6.59
N HIS A 12 2.82 -39.53 -5.78
CA HIS A 12 2.98 -38.13 -6.14
C HIS A 12 3.87 -38.06 -7.40
N PRO A 13 3.46 -37.34 -8.46
CA PRO A 13 4.28 -37.21 -9.65
C PRO A 13 5.62 -36.57 -9.29
N HIS A 14 6.70 -37.20 -9.74
CA HIS A 14 8.07 -36.74 -9.49
C HIS A 14 8.33 -35.47 -10.31
N LEU A 15 7.94 -34.32 -9.75
CA LEU A 15 8.12 -33.02 -10.40
C LEU A 15 9.61 -32.80 -10.73
N SER A 16 9.90 -32.37 -11.96
CA SER A 16 11.26 -32.00 -12.37
C SER A 16 11.77 -30.81 -11.54
N GLY A 17 13.09 -30.61 -11.49
CA GLY A 17 13.68 -29.50 -10.74
C GLY A 17 13.09 -28.12 -11.11
N VAL A 18 12.78 -27.93 -12.40
CA VAL A 18 12.14 -26.72 -12.92
C VAL A 18 10.69 -26.58 -12.41
N GLN A 19 9.92 -27.67 -12.40
CA GLN A 19 8.55 -27.65 -11.88
C GLN A 19 8.51 -27.35 -10.37
N LYS A 20 9.45 -27.89 -9.60
CA LYS A 20 9.60 -27.56 -8.16
C LYS A 20 9.92 -26.08 -7.95
N ALA A 21 10.80 -25.51 -8.79
CA ALA A 21 11.10 -24.08 -8.74
C ALA A 21 9.87 -23.22 -9.06
N VAL A 22 9.11 -23.55 -10.12
CA VAL A 22 7.87 -22.82 -10.48
C VAL A 22 6.84 -22.87 -9.36
N VAL A 23 6.62 -24.04 -8.74
CA VAL A 23 5.72 -24.17 -7.58
C VAL A 23 6.22 -23.37 -6.38
N SER A 24 7.53 -23.38 -6.12
CA SER A 24 8.14 -22.57 -5.05
C SER A 24 7.93 -21.07 -5.29
N PHE A 25 8.14 -20.60 -6.52
CA PHE A 25 7.88 -19.21 -6.89
C PHE A 25 6.40 -18.86 -6.72
N ALA A 26 5.47 -19.68 -7.23
CA ALA A 26 4.03 -19.46 -7.06
C ALA A 26 3.64 -19.36 -5.57
N ASN A 27 4.16 -20.27 -4.74
CA ASN A 27 3.97 -20.25 -3.29
C ASN A 27 4.55 -18.99 -2.64
N MET A 28 5.71 -18.51 -3.09
CA MET A 28 6.32 -17.27 -2.61
C MET A 28 5.48 -16.05 -2.99
N PHE A 29 4.97 -15.99 -4.22
CA PHE A 29 4.05 -14.94 -4.66
C PHE A 29 2.76 -14.94 -3.85
N GLU A 30 2.19 -16.11 -3.56
CA GLU A 30 1.00 -16.22 -2.71
C GLU A 30 1.26 -15.84 -1.26
N LYS A 31 2.41 -16.21 -0.70
CA LYS A 31 2.85 -15.73 0.63
C LYS A 31 2.97 -14.22 0.65
N ASN A 32 3.63 -13.62 -0.33
CA ASN A 32 3.74 -12.16 -0.45
C ASN A 32 2.37 -11.50 -0.63
N ARG A 33 1.45 -12.11 -1.39
CA ARG A 33 0.07 -11.63 -1.55
C ARG A 33 -0.71 -11.70 -0.23
N ARG A 34 -0.51 -12.75 0.57
CA ARG A 34 -1.12 -12.90 1.91
C ARG A 34 -0.56 -11.88 2.89
N ILE A 35 0.76 -11.72 2.97
CA ILE A 35 1.41 -10.69 3.80
C ILE A 35 0.91 -9.31 3.40
N ASN A 36 0.74 -9.04 2.11
CA ASN A 36 0.21 -7.78 1.61
C ASN A 36 -1.27 -7.58 2.02
N ARG A 37 -2.11 -8.61 1.93
CA ARG A 37 -3.49 -8.57 2.45
C ARG A 37 -3.54 -8.39 3.97
N GLU A 38 -2.61 -8.99 4.70
CA GLU A 38 -2.51 -8.90 6.16
C GLU A 38 -2.04 -7.51 6.60
N ALA A 39 -1.03 -6.95 5.90
CA ALA A 39 -0.63 -5.55 6.02
C ALA A 39 -1.80 -4.61 5.68
N GLN A 40 -2.62 -4.93 4.68
CA GLN A 40 -3.86 -4.20 4.40
C GLN A 40 -4.93 -4.32 5.49
N ARG A 41 -4.96 -5.40 6.30
CA ARG A 41 -5.81 -5.48 7.50
C ARG A 41 -5.26 -4.61 8.63
N VAL A 42 -3.94 -4.53 8.77
CA VAL A 42 -3.27 -3.67 9.78
C VAL A 42 -3.43 -2.19 9.43
N ILE A 43 -3.47 -1.84 8.14
CA ILE A 43 -3.83 -0.49 7.68
C ILE A 43 -5.33 -0.28 7.90
N LYS A 44 -5.68 0.30 9.06
CA LYS A 44 -7.05 0.77 9.33
C LYS A 44 -7.45 1.75 8.23
N ARG A 45 -8.25 1.28 7.27
CA ARG A 45 -8.82 2.12 6.22
C ARG A 45 -9.53 3.29 6.89
N LYS A 46 -9.19 4.51 6.49
CA LYS A 46 -9.84 5.72 7.00
C LYS A 46 -10.87 6.18 5.97
N THR A 47 -12.04 6.58 6.45
CA THR A 47 -13.05 7.21 5.60
C THR A 47 -12.48 8.49 4.99
N PRO A 48 -12.89 8.86 3.75
CA PRO A 48 -12.43 10.08 3.12
C PRO A 48 -12.64 11.32 4.01
N GLN A 49 -13.75 11.38 4.73
CA GLN A 49 -14.08 12.47 5.67
C GLN A 49 -13.05 12.56 6.80
N LYS A 50 -12.70 11.44 7.44
CA LYS A 50 -11.68 11.44 8.52
C LYS A 50 -10.31 11.85 7.99
N VAL A 51 -9.96 11.42 6.77
CA VAL A 51 -8.71 11.83 6.14
C VAL A 51 -8.73 13.33 5.79
N ARG A 52 -9.86 13.87 5.30
CA ARG A 52 -10.00 15.30 5.01
C ARG A 52 -9.71 16.15 6.24
N THR A 53 -10.26 15.78 7.39
CA THR A 53 -10.00 16.48 8.66
C THR A 53 -8.53 16.41 9.06
N LEU A 54 -7.90 15.23 8.97
CA LEU A 54 -6.46 15.05 9.29
C LEU A 54 -5.54 15.87 8.38
N LEU A 55 -5.93 16.08 7.13
CA LEU A 55 -5.15 16.80 6.13
C LEU A 55 -5.49 18.29 6.05
N TYR A 56 -6.38 18.80 6.91
CA TYR A 56 -6.74 20.22 6.91
C TYR A 56 -5.51 21.10 7.20
N GLY A 57 -5.23 22.04 6.30
CA GLY A 57 -4.05 22.90 6.37
C GLY A 57 -2.72 22.20 6.08
N LYS A 58 -2.72 20.90 5.76
CA LYS A 58 -1.50 20.13 5.46
C LYS A 58 -1.23 20.10 3.95
N ARG A 59 0.00 20.39 3.55
CA ARG A 59 0.43 20.32 2.15
C ARG A 59 0.94 18.93 1.80
N GLY A 60 0.44 18.37 0.70
CA GLY A 60 0.92 17.11 0.15
C GLY A 60 2.16 17.30 -0.73
N ARG A 61 3.05 16.31 -0.73
CA ARG A 61 4.14 16.19 -1.70
C ARG A 61 3.90 14.98 -2.60
N ARG A 62 4.25 15.09 -3.88
CA ARG A 62 4.27 13.93 -4.77
C ARG A 62 5.39 12.98 -4.38
N ILE A 63 5.14 11.69 -4.55
CA ILE A 63 6.11 10.61 -4.34
C ILE A 63 5.99 9.58 -5.46
N GLU A 64 7.10 8.92 -5.77
CA GLU A 64 7.24 7.83 -6.75
C GLU A 64 7.85 6.60 -6.05
N GLU A 65 7.22 6.20 -4.94
CA GLU A 65 7.62 5.06 -4.14
C GLU A 65 6.40 4.15 -3.93
N ARG A 66 6.60 2.84 -3.73
CA ARG A 66 5.49 1.92 -3.49
C ARG A 66 4.87 2.16 -2.11
N PHE A 67 3.59 2.54 -2.07
CA PHE A 67 2.86 2.79 -0.82
C PHE A 67 1.46 2.18 -0.84
N PHE A 68 0.83 2.10 0.33
CA PHE A 68 -0.59 1.76 0.47
C PHE A 68 -1.44 2.99 0.71
N CYS A 69 -2.47 3.19 -0.12
CA CYS A 69 -3.38 4.31 0.08
C CYS A 69 -4.22 4.10 1.34
N VAL A 70 -4.25 5.07 2.26
CA VAL A 70 -4.98 4.94 3.54
C VAL A 70 -6.51 4.85 3.37
N VAL A 71 -7.04 5.27 2.22
CA VAL A 71 -8.49 5.28 1.95
C VAL A 71 -8.93 3.96 1.32
N CYS A 72 -8.37 3.61 0.15
CA CYS A 72 -8.77 2.38 -0.56
C CYS A 72 -7.98 1.12 -0.14
N GLY A 73 -6.83 1.28 0.53
CA GLY A 73 -5.96 0.19 0.97
C GLY A 73 -5.12 -0.45 -0.13
N SER A 74 -5.33 -0.11 -1.40
CA SER A 74 -4.54 -0.66 -2.52
C SER A 74 -3.12 -0.10 -2.56
N SER A 75 -2.19 -0.86 -3.14
CA SER A 75 -0.82 -0.43 -3.37
C SER A 75 -0.66 0.35 -4.67
N TYR A 76 0.10 1.43 -4.65
CA TYR A 76 0.41 2.27 -5.83
C TYR A 76 1.90 2.58 -5.87
N GLY A 77 2.43 2.87 -7.06
CA GLY A 77 3.81 3.32 -7.26
C GLY A 77 3.99 4.83 -7.28
N GLU A 78 2.91 5.58 -7.45
CA GLU A 78 2.92 7.04 -7.47
C GLU A 78 1.69 7.61 -6.73
N GLY A 79 1.87 8.78 -6.13
CA GLY A 79 0.79 9.43 -5.40
C GLY A 79 1.27 10.58 -4.53
N TRP A 80 0.64 10.72 -3.37
CA TRP A 80 0.82 11.87 -2.50
C TRP A 80 1.10 11.45 -1.06
N ARG A 81 2.12 12.06 -0.47
CA ARG A 81 2.49 11.92 0.94
C ARG A 81 2.18 13.21 1.69
N TYR A 82 1.56 13.08 2.85
CA TYR A 82 1.25 14.17 3.76
C TYR A 82 1.95 13.91 5.10
N LYS A 83 2.67 14.92 5.60
CA LYS A 83 3.25 14.86 6.96
C LYS A 83 2.17 15.26 7.95
N LEU A 84 1.85 14.39 8.90
CA LEU A 84 0.91 14.69 9.99
C LEU A 84 1.67 15.28 11.18
N GLU A 85 2.60 14.51 11.72
CA GLU A 85 3.49 14.79 12.85
C GLU A 85 4.95 14.51 12.46
N GLU A 86 5.91 14.51 13.40
CA GLU A 86 7.35 14.39 13.09
C GLU A 86 7.71 13.17 12.24
N ASP A 87 7.18 11.99 12.59
CA ASP A 87 7.46 10.72 11.90
C ASP A 87 6.22 10.03 11.33
N THR A 88 5.06 10.68 11.40
CA THR A 88 3.80 10.10 10.92
C THR A 88 3.42 10.65 9.55
N TYR A 89 3.31 9.75 8.57
CA TYR A 89 2.92 10.07 7.20
C TYR A 89 1.61 9.41 6.80
N LEU A 90 0.86 10.09 5.94
CA LEU A 90 -0.38 9.59 5.37
C LEU A 90 -0.29 9.65 3.84
N TYR A 91 -0.64 8.53 3.20
CA TYR A 91 -0.48 8.34 1.77
C TYR A 91 -1.82 8.22 1.03
N LEU A 92 -1.92 8.92 -0.11
CA LEU A 92 -3.11 8.93 -0.97
C LEU A 92 -2.73 8.66 -2.43
N CYS A 93 -3.47 7.76 -3.07
CA CYS A 93 -3.44 7.63 -4.52
C CYS A 93 -4.17 8.82 -5.17
N SER A 94 -3.93 9.03 -6.47
CA SER A 94 -4.51 10.14 -7.23
C SER A 94 -6.04 10.19 -7.12
N ARG A 95 -6.72 9.06 -7.30
CA ARG A 95 -8.19 8.97 -7.19
C ARG A 95 -8.71 9.33 -5.80
N CYS A 96 -8.11 8.79 -4.74
CA CYS A 96 -8.56 9.07 -3.38
C CYS A 96 -8.24 10.50 -2.95
N LYS A 97 -7.16 11.11 -3.45
CA LYS A 97 -6.86 12.52 -3.20
C LYS A 97 -7.96 13.43 -3.75
N GLU A 98 -8.51 13.14 -4.91
CA GLU A 98 -9.62 13.89 -5.50
C GLU A 98 -10.94 13.74 -4.75
N VAL A 99 -11.17 12.61 -4.09
CA VAL A 99 -12.34 12.40 -3.23
C VAL A 99 -12.17 13.12 -1.89
N VAL A 100 -10.99 13.03 -1.30
CA VAL A 100 -10.67 13.69 -0.02
C VAL A 100 -10.70 15.20 -0.18
N ARG A 101 -10.15 15.76 -1.27
CA ARG A 101 -9.94 17.20 -1.51
C ARG A 101 -9.39 17.94 -0.27
N PRO A 102 -8.13 17.69 0.13
CA PRO A 102 -7.53 18.37 1.28
C PRO A 102 -7.59 19.89 1.11
N GLN A 103 -8.18 20.58 2.08
CA GLN A 103 -8.28 22.04 2.07
C GLN A 103 -7.05 22.64 2.77
N LEU A 104 -6.50 23.69 2.18
CA LEU A 104 -5.41 24.47 2.78
C LEU A 104 -5.99 25.67 3.53
N THR A 105 -5.37 26.06 4.63
CA THR A 105 -5.68 27.32 5.27
C THR A 105 -5.08 28.47 4.48
N VAL A 106 -5.72 29.65 4.55
CA VAL A 106 -5.23 30.89 3.92
C VAL A 106 -3.77 31.16 4.31
N LYS A 107 -3.42 30.99 5.59
CA LYS A 107 -2.05 31.12 6.11
C LYS A 107 -1.06 30.18 5.39
N ALA A 108 -1.43 28.92 5.16
CA ALA A 108 -0.57 27.94 4.47
C ALA A 108 -0.35 28.27 2.98
N ILE A 109 -1.29 28.99 2.35
CA ILE A 109 -1.16 29.46 0.97
C ILE A 109 -0.12 30.60 0.91
N TYR A 110 -0.25 31.61 1.78
CA TYR A 110 0.62 32.78 1.76
C TYR A 110 2.06 32.51 2.25
N SER A 111 2.26 31.65 3.27
CA SER A 111 3.61 31.26 3.71
C SER A 111 4.44 30.64 2.58
N SER A 112 3.79 29.93 1.65
CA SER A 112 4.49 29.30 0.52
C SER A 112 4.98 30.29 -0.53
N ASN A 113 4.29 31.42 -0.73
CA ASN A 113 4.73 32.45 -1.67
C ASN A 113 5.92 33.25 -1.11
N PHE A 114 5.94 33.48 0.20
CA PHE A 114 7.01 34.22 0.86
C PHE A 114 8.33 33.44 0.93
N GLU A 115 8.27 32.12 1.20
CA GLU A 115 9.47 31.26 1.19
C GLU A 115 10.06 31.06 -0.21
N VAL A 116 9.23 31.00 -1.26
CA VAL A 116 9.69 30.90 -2.65
C VAL A 116 10.41 32.18 -3.10
N GLN A 117 9.99 33.35 -2.60
CA GLN A 117 10.67 34.61 -2.89
C GLN A 117 12.05 34.71 -2.22
N ARG A 118 12.22 34.19 -1.00
CA ARG A 118 13.54 34.19 -0.31
C ARG A 118 14.61 33.30 -0.94
N LYS A 119 14.23 32.26 -1.69
CA LYS A 119 15.19 31.36 -2.36
C LYS A 119 15.71 31.90 -3.70
N LYS A 120 15.22 33.06 -4.15
CA LYS A 120 15.61 33.68 -5.43
C LYS A 120 16.60 34.85 -5.26
N HIS A 121 17.05 35.13 -4.04
CA HIS A 121 18.06 36.14 -3.73
C HIS A 121 19.32 35.47 -3.18
#